data_AF-A0A934YVV2-F1
#
_entry.id   AF-A0A934YVV2-F1
#
_cell.length_a   1.000
_cell.length_b   1.000
_cell.length_c   1.000
_cell.angle_alpha   90.00
_cell.angle_beta   90.00
_cell.angle_gamma   90.00
#
_symmetry.space_group_name_H-M   'P 1'
#
loop_
_entity.id
_entity.type
_entity.pdbx_description
1 polymer ?
#
loop_
_entity_poly.entity_id
_entity_poly.type
_entity_poly.pdbx_seq_one_letter_code
_entity_poly.pdbx_strand_id
1 'polypeptide(L)'
;MMAERQLVIVRELQAWRITELEKLEAYLAKPTISTVLVLCYKHKKIDGRKSILKTIQKGGGLVFLSDKVKDENVPDVLIKFAKNQNRKLGPMEAQLLATHLGTDLAKGSKEVEKLCLVTGDDNTITSDLIHRFVGINKDYNVFELQNAIGSRNTMKAMKIAHFFATDQKNNPLPVTIAILNGYFAKVAAVHGLAGKSPRKWHQR
;
A
#
# COMPACT_ATOMS: atom_id res chain seq x y z
N MET A 1 -27.10 -19.52 -29.68
CA MET A 1 -26.17 -18.88 -28.71
C MET A 1 -26.31 -19.69 -27.41
N MET A 2 -25.31 -20.50 -27.03
CA MET A 2 -25.46 -21.69 -26.16
C MET A 2 -24.96 -21.51 -24.70
N ALA A 3 -24.87 -20.29 -24.17
CA ALA A 3 -24.43 -20.05 -22.79
C ALA A 3 -25.46 -19.23 -22.01
N GLU A 4 -25.66 -19.55 -20.73
CA GLU A 4 -26.62 -18.86 -19.85
C GLU A 4 -26.27 -17.38 -19.64
N ARG A 5 -24.98 -17.04 -19.65
CA ARG A 5 -24.48 -15.67 -19.55
C ARG A 5 -23.32 -15.41 -20.51
N GLN A 6 -23.29 -14.21 -21.09
CA GLN A 6 -22.22 -13.69 -21.94
C GLN A 6 -21.41 -12.64 -21.19
N LEU A 7 -20.09 -12.81 -21.11
CA LEU A 7 -19.18 -11.83 -20.51
C LEU A 7 -18.66 -10.87 -21.58
N VAL A 8 -18.86 -9.58 -21.39
CA VAL A 8 -18.33 -8.51 -22.25
C VAL A 8 -17.44 -7.61 -21.42
N ILE A 9 -16.16 -7.51 -21.79
CA ILE A 9 -15.18 -6.67 -21.10
C ILE A 9 -14.75 -5.53 -22.01
N VAL A 10 -15.09 -4.31 -21.65
CA VAL A 10 -14.61 -3.10 -22.33
C VAL A 10 -13.41 -2.58 -21.58
N ARG A 11 -12.24 -2.74 -22.20
CA ARG A 11 -10.98 -2.17 -21.69
C ARG A 11 -10.84 -0.74 -22.22
N GLU A 12 -10.33 0.15 -21.38
CA GLU A 12 -9.97 1.53 -21.75
C GLU A 12 -11.15 2.45 -22.09
N LEU A 13 -12.20 2.41 -21.26
CA LEU A 13 -13.36 3.28 -21.43
C LEU A 13 -13.00 4.79 -21.47
N GLN A 14 -11.85 5.19 -20.92
CA GLN A 14 -11.36 6.57 -20.97
C GLN A 14 -11.04 7.09 -22.38
N ALA A 15 -10.84 6.21 -23.37
CA ALA A 15 -10.54 6.59 -24.74
C ALA A 15 -11.81 6.88 -25.57
N TRP A 16 -12.98 6.50 -25.06
CA TRP A 16 -14.24 6.64 -25.77
C TRP A 16 -14.70 8.09 -25.84
N ARG A 17 -15.36 8.43 -26.95
CA ARG A 17 -15.94 9.76 -27.14
C ARG A 17 -17.23 9.89 -26.32
N ILE A 18 -17.62 11.13 -26.03
CA ILE A 18 -18.84 11.44 -25.26
C ILE A 18 -20.07 10.84 -25.95
N THR A 19 -20.15 10.89 -27.28
CA THR A 19 -21.27 10.33 -28.06
C THR A 19 -21.40 8.81 -27.96
N GLU A 20 -20.29 8.10 -27.74
CA GLU A 20 -20.30 6.64 -27.53
C GLU A 20 -20.73 6.30 -26.10
N LEU A 21 -20.33 7.13 -25.13
CA LEU A 21 -20.75 7.03 -23.74
C LEU A 21 -22.26 7.25 -23.57
N GLU A 22 -22.87 8.17 -24.32
CA GLU A 22 -24.33 8.40 -24.29
C GLU A 22 -25.12 7.17 -24.77
N LYS A 23 -24.66 6.50 -25.83
CA LYS A 23 -25.26 5.24 -26.30
C LYS A 23 -25.14 4.13 -25.25
N LEU A 24 -24.00 4.08 -24.56
CA LEU A 24 -23.77 3.14 -23.49
C LEU A 24 -24.68 3.42 -22.27
N GLU A 25 -24.91 4.69 -21.94
CA GLU A 25 -25.85 5.09 -20.87
C GLU A 25 -27.28 4.59 -21.12
N ALA A 26 -27.76 4.67 -22.37
CA ALA A 26 -29.07 4.13 -22.74
C ALA A 26 -29.17 2.61 -22.51
N TYR A 27 -28.10 1.86 -22.80
CA TYR A 27 -28.03 0.42 -22.52
C TYR A 27 -27.95 0.13 -21.01
N LEU A 28 -27.15 0.90 -20.27
CA LEU A 28 -26.97 0.72 -18.82
C LEU A 28 -28.23 0.97 -18.01
N ALA A 29 -29.19 1.72 -18.54
CA ALA A 29 -30.51 1.91 -17.92
C ALA A 29 -31.38 0.64 -17.95
N LYS A 30 -31.19 -0.24 -18.95
CA LYS A 30 -31.92 -1.51 -19.08
C LYS A 30 -30.97 -2.60 -19.59
N PRO A 31 -30.03 -3.09 -18.75
CA PRO A 31 -29.06 -4.09 -19.15
C PRO A 31 -29.74 -5.42 -19.45
N THR A 32 -29.18 -6.19 -20.39
CA THR A 32 -29.67 -7.55 -20.66
C THR A 32 -29.20 -8.49 -19.56
N ILE A 33 -30.13 -9.28 -19.00
CA ILE A 33 -29.86 -10.19 -17.86
C ILE A 33 -28.85 -11.28 -18.23
N SER A 34 -28.84 -11.69 -19.49
CA SER A 34 -27.87 -12.66 -20.01
C SER A 34 -26.47 -12.08 -20.20
N THR A 35 -26.22 -10.77 -20.02
CA THR A 35 -24.90 -10.17 -20.26
C THR A 35 -24.28 -9.63 -18.98
N VAL A 36 -23.07 -10.09 -18.66
CA VAL A 36 -22.21 -9.50 -17.64
C VAL A 36 -21.28 -8.50 -18.33
N LEU A 37 -21.54 -7.20 -18.12
CA LEU A 37 -20.73 -6.12 -18.70
C LEU A 37 -19.72 -5.60 -17.67
N VAL A 38 -18.44 -5.66 -18.00
CA VAL A 38 -17.34 -5.12 -17.17
C VAL A 38 -16.70 -3.94 -17.91
N LEU A 39 -16.80 -2.75 -17.30
CA LEU A 39 -16.24 -1.52 -17.85
C LEU A 39 -14.97 -1.13 -17.08
N CYS A 40 -13.82 -1.16 -17.75
CA CYS A 40 -12.54 -0.83 -17.15
C CYS A 40 -12.09 0.58 -17.54
N TYR A 41 -12.09 1.50 -16.58
CA TYR A 41 -11.58 2.86 -16.74
C TYR A 41 -10.20 2.96 -16.06
N LYS A 42 -9.13 3.00 -16.86
CA LYS A 42 -7.74 2.93 -16.37
C LYS A 42 -7.05 4.30 -16.39
N HIS A 43 -6.08 4.50 -15.50
CA HIS A 43 -5.15 5.65 -15.44
C HIS A 43 -5.76 7.04 -15.20
N LYS A 44 -7.08 7.16 -15.11
CA LYS A 44 -7.78 8.40 -14.79
C LYS A 44 -8.87 8.12 -13.78
N LYS A 45 -9.26 9.12 -13.00
CA LYS A 45 -10.51 9.07 -12.22
C LYS A 45 -11.66 9.49 -13.13
N ILE A 46 -12.74 8.73 -13.10
CA ILE A 46 -13.97 9.13 -13.77
C ILE A 46 -14.59 10.29 -12.97
N ASP A 47 -15.02 11.36 -13.65
CA ASP A 47 -15.66 12.49 -12.97
C ASP A 47 -16.98 12.00 -12.36
N GLY A 48 -17.07 12.08 -11.02
CA GLY A 48 -18.22 11.62 -10.23
C GLY A 48 -19.53 12.33 -10.58
N ARG A 49 -19.48 13.46 -11.30
CA ARG A 49 -20.65 14.19 -11.78
C ARG A 49 -21.28 13.58 -13.03
N LYS A 50 -20.57 12.70 -13.74
CA LYS A 50 -21.08 12.09 -14.97
C LYS A 50 -22.29 11.22 -14.68
N SER A 51 -23.33 11.36 -15.51
CA SER A 51 -24.59 10.61 -15.43
C SER A 51 -24.35 9.10 -15.45
N ILE A 52 -23.35 8.63 -16.19
CA ILE A 52 -23.01 7.20 -16.30
C ILE A 52 -22.90 6.46 -14.96
N LEU A 53 -22.27 7.05 -13.94
CA LEU A 53 -22.12 6.37 -12.64
C LEU A 53 -23.46 6.21 -11.94
N LYS A 54 -24.32 7.24 -12.02
CA LYS A 54 -25.66 7.22 -11.46
C LYS A 54 -26.54 6.21 -12.21
N THR A 55 -26.39 6.12 -13.54
CA THR A 55 -27.13 5.16 -14.37
C THR A 55 -26.72 3.73 -14.06
N ILE A 56 -25.41 3.45 -13.88
CA ILE A 56 -24.92 2.12 -13.46
C ILE A 56 -25.51 1.72 -12.10
N GLN A 57 -25.48 2.62 -11.12
CA GLN A 57 -26.02 2.36 -9.79
C GLN A 57 -27.54 2.12 -9.82
N LYS A 58 -28.29 2.92 -10.61
CA LYS A 58 -29.74 2.72 -10.83
C LYS A 58 -30.05 1.39 -11.52
N GLY A 59 -29.19 0.96 -12.44
CA GLY A 59 -29.29 -0.34 -13.12
C GLY A 59 -28.84 -1.53 -12.27
N GLY A 60 -28.50 -1.33 -10.99
CA GLY A 60 -28.05 -2.39 -10.08
C GLY A 60 -26.58 -2.81 -10.27
N GLY A 61 -25.80 -2.04 -11.02
CA GLY A 61 -24.38 -2.30 -11.24
C GLY A 61 -23.49 -1.83 -10.09
N LEU A 62 -22.41 -2.58 -9.83
CA LEU A 62 -21.40 -2.24 -8.83
C LEU A 62 -20.36 -1.28 -9.43
N VAL A 63 -20.15 -0.14 -8.79
CA VAL A 63 -19.07 0.79 -9.13
C VAL A 63 -17.94 0.61 -8.12
N PHE A 64 -16.78 0.17 -8.59
CA PHE A 64 -15.57 0.05 -7.78
C PHE A 64 -14.55 1.10 -8.19
N LEU A 65 -14.15 1.95 -7.24
CA LEU A 65 -13.12 2.98 -7.43
C LEU A 65 -11.85 2.55 -6.71
N SER A 66 -10.84 2.16 -7.49
CA SER A 66 -9.51 1.81 -6.98
C SER A 66 -8.62 3.05 -6.93
N ASP A 67 -8.86 3.93 -5.94
CA ASP A 67 -8.00 5.09 -5.72
C ASP A 67 -6.56 4.66 -5.37
N LYS A 68 -5.56 5.45 -5.79
CA LYS A 68 -4.16 5.19 -5.46
C LYS A 68 -4.00 5.24 -3.94
N VAL A 69 -3.46 4.18 -3.36
CA VAL A 69 -3.15 4.12 -1.93
C VAL A 69 -2.07 5.15 -1.61
N LYS A 70 -2.31 5.95 -0.58
CA LYS A 70 -1.34 6.91 -0.04
C LYS A 70 -0.16 6.17 0.58
N ASP A 71 1.02 6.75 0.51
CA ASP A 71 2.29 6.20 1.01
C ASP A 71 2.17 5.71 2.45
N GLU A 72 1.48 6.47 3.30
CA GLU A 72 1.23 6.18 4.71
C GLU A 72 0.43 4.89 4.93
N ASN A 73 -0.45 4.53 3.99
CA ASN A 73 -1.33 3.37 4.09
C ASN A 73 -0.75 2.13 3.42
N VAL A 74 0.39 2.24 2.71
CA VAL A 74 1.03 1.10 2.05
C VAL A 74 1.38 -0.02 3.03
N PRO A 75 2.00 0.24 4.20
CA PRO A 75 2.29 -0.81 5.18
C PRO A 75 1.03 -1.59 5.60
N ASP A 76 -0.07 -0.88 5.89
CA ASP A 76 -1.33 -1.51 6.31
C ASP A 76 -1.95 -2.38 5.21
N VAL A 77 -1.83 -1.96 3.95
CA VAL A 77 -2.30 -2.75 2.81
C VAL A 77 -1.45 -4.02 2.65
N LEU A 78 -0.13 -3.95 2.83
CA LEU A 78 0.75 -5.11 2.78
C LEU A 78 0.44 -6.11 3.91
N ILE A 79 0.17 -5.62 5.13
CA ILE A 79 -0.23 -6.47 6.25
C ILE A 79 -1.54 -7.19 5.95
N LYS A 80 -2.54 -6.47 5.43
CA LYS A 80 -3.83 -7.07 5.02
C LYS A 80 -3.64 -8.10 3.92
N PHE A 81 -2.78 -7.81 2.95
CA PHE A 81 -2.49 -8.70 1.85
C PHE A 81 -1.83 -10.01 2.32
N ALA A 82 -0.82 -9.92 3.19
CA ALA A 82 -0.20 -11.10 3.82
C ALA A 82 -1.23 -11.91 4.64
N LYS A 83 -2.09 -11.23 5.39
CA LYS A 83 -3.16 -11.88 6.17
C LYS A 83 -4.15 -12.64 5.28
N ASN A 84 -4.51 -12.09 4.13
CA ASN A 84 -5.37 -12.77 3.15
C ASN A 84 -4.71 -14.03 2.56
N GLN A 85 -3.38 -14.12 2.61
CA GLN A 85 -2.61 -15.31 2.23
C GLN A 85 -2.29 -16.22 3.41
N ASN A 86 -2.98 -16.07 4.55
CA ASN A 86 -2.75 -16.82 5.79
C ASN A 86 -1.33 -16.67 6.38
N ARG A 87 -0.64 -15.57 6.07
CA ARG A 87 0.66 -15.23 6.65
C ARG A 87 0.55 -14.01 7.58
N LYS A 88 1.47 -13.92 8.52
CA LYS A 88 1.63 -12.79 9.45
C LYS A 88 2.78 -11.92 8.96
N LEU A 89 2.52 -10.64 8.80
CA LEU A 89 3.53 -9.62 8.51
C LEU A 89 3.53 -8.63 9.66
N GLY A 90 4.68 -8.46 10.32
CA GLY A 90 4.83 -7.49 11.40
C GLY A 90 4.78 -6.05 10.89
N PRO A 91 4.44 -5.07 11.75
CA PRO A 91 4.36 -3.66 11.36
C PRO A 91 5.73 -3.10 10.95
N MET A 92 6.82 -3.57 11.57
CA MET A 92 8.18 -3.15 11.23
C MET A 92 8.58 -3.68 9.85
N GLU A 93 8.31 -4.96 9.59
CA GLU A 93 8.56 -5.62 8.31
C GLU A 93 7.74 -5.00 7.17
N ALA A 94 6.47 -4.70 7.41
CA ALA A 94 5.61 -4.04 6.44
C ALA A 94 6.10 -2.63 6.11
N GLN A 95 6.56 -1.88 7.11
CA GLN A 95 7.13 -0.57 6.90
C GLN A 95 8.47 -0.64 6.17
N LEU A 96 9.32 -1.65 6.46
CA LEU A 96 10.56 -1.89 5.74
C LEU A 96 10.31 -2.14 4.24
N LEU A 97 9.35 -3.00 3.94
CA LEU A 97 8.91 -3.28 2.57
C LEU A 97 8.34 -2.03 1.90
N ALA A 98 7.47 -1.28 2.58
CA ALA A 98 6.88 -0.05 2.04
C ALA A 98 7.93 1.03 1.73
N THR A 99 8.94 1.18 2.59
CA THR A 99 10.04 2.14 2.36
C THR A 99 10.89 1.76 1.16
N HIS A 100 11.12 0.46 0.93
CA HIS A 100 11.92 -0.02 -0.20
C HIS A 100 11.15 -0.02 -1.53
N LEU A 101 9.88 -0.42 -1.51
CA LEU A 101 9.05 -0.60 -2.71
C LEU A 101 8.32 0.70 -3.12
N GLY A 102 8.15 1.63 -2.19
CA GLY A 102 7.43 2.88 -2.37
C GLY A 102 5.92 2.65 -2.55
N THR A 103 5.31 3.43 -3.44
CA THR A 103 3.84 3.43 -3.68
C THR A 103 3.36 2.38 -4.69
N ASP A 104 4.27 1.58 -5.24
CA ASP A 104 3.92 0.57 -6.24
C ASP A 104 3.40 -0.70 -5.56
N LEU A 105 2.10 -0.72 -5.30
CA LEU A 105 1.43 -1.87 -4.68
C LEU A 105 1.52 -3.14 -5.52
N ALA A 106 1.64 -3.05 -6.85
CA ALA A 106 1.74 -4.23 -7.69
C ALA A 106 3.10 -4.92 -7.52
N LYS A 107 4.17 -4.13 -7.31
CA LYS A 107 5.46 -4.68 -6.90
C LYS A 107 5.40 -5.22 -5.47
N GLY A 108 4.79 -4.48 -4.55
CA GLY A 108 4.68 -4.92 -3.16
C GLY A 108 3.87 -6.18 -2.97
N SER A 109 2.76 -6.35 -3.70
CA SER A 109 1.98 -7.60 -3.66
C SER A 109 2.78 -8.79 -4.18
N LYS A 110 3.54 -8.62 -5.26
CA LYS A 110 4.40 -9.68 -5.82
C LYS A 110 5.53 -10.07 -4.87
N GLU A 111 6.15 -9.10 -4.21
CA GLU A 111 7.19 -9.40 -3.23
C GLU A 111 6.62 -10.08 -1.98
N VAL A 112 5.45 -9.66 -1.51
CA VAL A 112 4.77 -10.36 -0.40
C VAL A 112 4.36 -11.77 -0.82
N GLU A 113 3.82 -11.98 -2.03
CA GLU A 113 3.53 -13.32 -2.58
C GLU A 113 4.78 -14.20 -2.57
N LYS A 114 5.91 -13.67 -3.05
CA LYS A 114 7.19 -14.38 -3.05
C LYS A 114 7.62 -14.76 -1.63
N LEU A 115 7.51 -13.83 -0.68
CA LEU A 115 7.83 -14.10 0.72
C LEU A 115 6.90 -15.16 1.31
N CYS A 116 5.61 -15.11 1.01
CA CYS A 116 4.62 -16.10 1.46
C CYS A 116 4.94 -17.52 0.97
N LEU A 117 5.54 -17.68 -0.21
CA LEU A 117 5.97 -18.98 -0.75
C LEU A 117 7.14 -19.57 0.03
N VAL A 118 8.01 -18.72 0.59
CA VAL A 118 9.21 -19.16 1.32
C VAL A 118 9.01 -19.15 2.84
N THR A 119 7.96 -18.49 3.34
CA THR A 119 7.57 -18.58 4.75
C THR A 119 7.34 -20.04 5.14
N GLY A 120 8.04 -20.47 6.19
CA GLY A 120 7.92 -21.82 6.74
C GLY A 120 6.66 -22.00 7.59
N ASP A 121 6.69 -23.00 8.46
CA ASP A 121 5.53 -23.44 9.25
C ASP A 121 5.06 -22.40 10.28
N ASP A 122 5.91 -21.43 10.63
CA ASP A 122 5.60 -20.34 11.54
C ASP A 122 4.62 -19.30 10.96
N ASN A 123 4.30 -19.42 9.67
CA ASN A 123 3.43 -18.52 8.92
C ASN A 123 3.81 -17.04 9.06
N THR A 124 5.04 -16.72 9.49
CA THR A 124 5.42 -15.35 9.85
C THR A 124 6.54 -14.87 8.93
N ILE A 125 6.30 -13.77 8.23
CA ILE A 125 7.31 -13.13 7.40
C ILE A 125 8.24 -12.37 8.33
N THR A 126 9.47 -12.87 8.48
CA THR A 126 10.50 -12.28 9.32
C THR A 126 11.38 -11.31 8.53
N SER A 127 12.04 -10.41 9.25
CA SER A 127 13.06 -9.49 8.69
C SER A 127 14.18 -10.24 7.94
N ASP A 128 14.55 -11.45 8.37
CA ASP A 128 15.58 -12.26 7.70
C ASP A 128 15.12 -12.81 6.34
N LEU A 129 13.85 -13.19 6.21
CA LEU A 129 13.27 -13.60 4.92
C LEU A 129 13.24 -12.41 3.95
N ILE A 130 12.86 -11.23 4.44
CA ILE A 130 12.85 -10.00 3.63
C ILE A 130 14.25 -9.69 3.12
N HIS A 131 15.26 -9.75 3.98
CA HIS A 131 16.65 -9.56 3.60
C HIS A 131 17.07 -10.51 2.46
N ARG A 132 16.80 -11.80 2.64
CA ARG A 132 17.27 -12.84 1.72
C ARG A 132 16.58 -12.81 0.35
N PHE A 133 15.30 -12.46 0.29
CA PHE A 133 14.49 -12.59 -0.94
C PHE A 133 14.13 -11.27 -1.62
N VAL A 134 14.15 -10.15 -0.90
CA VAL A 134 13.90 -8.80 -1.45
C VAL A 134 15.22 -8.03 -1.66
N GLY A 135 16.27 -8.35 -0.90
CA GLY A 135 17.57 -7.69 -1.01
C GLY A 135 17.67 -6.37 -0.23
N ILE A 136 16.79 -6.16 0.75
CA ILE A 136 16.90 -5.03 1.68
C ILE A 136 17.98 -5.36 2.69
N ASN A 137 19.05 -4.57 2.75
CA ASN A 137 20.19 -4.84 3.64
C ASN A 137 19.77 -4.76 5.14
N LYS A 138 20.16 -5.79 5.90
CA LYS A 138 19.77 -5.98 7.30
C LYS A 138 20.50 -5.00 8.20
N ASP A 139 21.74 -4.66 7.87
CA ASP A 139 22.59 -3.77 8.66
C ASP A 139 22.49 -2.31 8.21
N TYR A 140 22.01 -2.08 6.98
CA TYR A 140 21.98 -0.78 6.33
C TYR A 140 20.57 -0.44 5.85
N ASN A 141 19.67 -0.18 6.80
CA ASN A 141 18.32 0.31 6.53
C ASN A 141 17.95 1.43 7.52
N VAL A 142 16.80 2.07 7.28
CA VAL A 142 16.39 3.27 8.03
C VAL A 142 16.10 2.98 9.50
N PHE A 143 15.68 1.75 9.84
CA PHE A 143 15.48 1.35 11.23
C PHE A 143 16.80 1.11 11.94
N GLU A 144 17.79 0.50 11.27
CA GLU A 144 19.13 0.36 11.84
C GLU A 144 19.80 1.71 12.05
N LEU A 145 19.57 2.68 11.15
CA LEU A 145 20.01 4.06 11.35
C LEU A 145 19.34 4.68 12.59
N GLN A 146 18.02 4.55 12.70
CA GLN A 146 17.27 5.03 13.87
C GLN A 146 17.76 4.39 15.18
N ASN A 147 17.98 3.07 15.18
CA ASN A 147 18.46 2.30 16.33
C ASN A 147 19.89 2.71 16.70
N ALA A 148 20.77 2.90 15.73
CA ALA A 148 22.14 3.36 15.96
C ALA A 148 22.17 4.76 16.57
N ILE A 149 21.32 5.66 16.09
CA ILE A 149 21.17 7.01 16.65
C ILE A 149 20.60 6.95 18.08
N GLY A 150 19.53 6.16 18.29
CA GLY A 150 18.89 6.01 19.59
C GLY A 150 19.78 5.39 20.67
N SER A 151 20.60 4.41 20.28
CA SER A 151 21.62 3.78 21.16
C SER A 151 22.90 4.60 21.29
N ARG A 152 22.97 5.80 20.67
CA ARG A 152 24.16 6.67 20.62
C ARG A 152 25.40 5.99 20.05
N ASN A 153 25.23 4.96 19.21
CA ASN A 153 26.32 4.31 18.50
C ASN A 153 26.70 5.13 17.26
N THR A 154 27.55 6.13 17.46
CA THR A 154 27.99 7.07 16.42
C THR A 154 28.71 6.38 15.27
N MET A 155 29.53 5.36 15.55
CA MET A 155 30.26 4.62 14.52
C MET A 155 29.31 3.88 13.59
N LYS A 156 28.31 3.16 14.14
CA LYS A 156 27.31 2.45 13.31
C LYS A 156 26.43 3.45 12.55
N ALA A 157 25.98 4.52 13.21
CA ALA A 157 25.16 5.54 12.56
C ALA A 157 25.89 6.19 11.37
N MET A 158 27.17 6.53 11.54
CA MET A 158 27.97 7.14 10.48
C MET A 158 28.24 6.18 9.32
N LYS A 159 28.49 4.89 9.59
CA LYS A 159 28.62 3.85 8.56
C LYS A 159 27.34 3.73 7.72
N ILE A 160 26.18 3.72 8.38
CA ILE A 160 24.88 3.64 7.69
C ILE A 160 24.59 4.90 6.89
N ALA A 161 24.84 6.08 7.46
CA ALA A 161 24.68 7.35 6.76
C ALA A 161 25.59 7.46 5.52
N HIS A 162 26.83 6.97 5.61
CA HIS A 162 27.73 6.92 4.46
C HIS A 162 27.20 6.00 3.35
N PHE A 163 26.71 4.80 3.72
CA PHE A 163 26.08 3.89 2.76
C PHE A 163 24.85 4.53 2.08
N PHE A 164 24.01 5.24 2.84
CA PHE A 164 22.84 5.95 2.29
C PHE A 164 23.26 7.05 1.31
N ALA A 165 24.35 7.76 1.62
CA ALA A 165 24.90 8.77 0.73
C ALA A 165 25.45 8.18 -0.59
N THR A 166 25.96 6.94 -0.57
CA THR A 166 26.44 6.25 -1.80
C THR A 166 25.30 5.73 -2.68
N ASP A 167 24.11 5.47 -2.14
CA ASP A 167 22.94 5.00 -2.87
C ASP A 167 21.67 5.79 -2.52
N GLN A 168 21.64 7.04 -2.97
CA GLN A 168 20.52 7.96 -2.74
C GLN A 168 19.25 7.56 -3.50
N LYS A 169 19.37 6.74 -4.56
CA LYS A 169 18.23 6.28 -5.35
C LYS A 169 17.38 5.31 -4.54
N ASN A 170 18.02 4.36 -3.87
CA ASN A 170 17.32 3.39 -3.02
C ASN A 170 17.11 3.90 -1.59
N ASN A 171 17.87 4.93 -1.16
CA ASN A 171 17.71 5.57 0.14
C ASN A 171 17.45 7.09 0.00
N PRO A 172 16.25 7.51 -0.44
CA PRO A 172 15.94 8.92 -0.59
C PRO A 172 16.05 9.68 0.73
N LEU A 173 16.79 10.80 0.70
CA LEU A 173 16.97 11.68 1.86
C LEU A 173 15.63 12.15 2.47
N PRO A 174 14.60 12.55 1.69
CA PRO A 174 13.33 13.01 2.26
C PRO A 174 12.63 11.95 3.11
N VAL A 175 12.66 10.68 2.68
CA VAL A 175 12.06 9.56 3.42
C VAL A 175 12.82 9.29 4.71
N THR A 176 14.16 9.33 4.63
CA THR A 176 15.03 9.12 5.80
C THR A 176 14.80 10.20 6.86
N ILE A 177 14.76 11.47 6.45
CA ILE A 177 14.49 12.60 7.34
C ILE A 177 13.09 12.51 7.94
N ALA A 178 12.07 12.15 7.16
CA ALA A 178 10.70 12.01 7.66
C ALA A 178 10.61 10.97 8.79
N ILE A 179 11.26 9.82 8.62
CA ILE A 179 11.28 8.74 9.61
C ILE A 179 12.05 9.18 10.87
N LEU A 180 13.24 9.77 10.72
CA LEU A 180 14.02 10.27 11.86
C LEU A 180 13.29 11.40 12.61
N ASN A 181 12.63 12.31 11.90
CA ASN A 181 11.81 13.35 12.51
C ASN A 181 10.66 12.74 13.32
N GLY A 182 9.97 11.73 12.77
CA GLY A 182 8.93 11.00 13.49
C GLY A 182 9.46 10.31 14.76
N TYR A 183 10.67 9.77 14.72
CA TYR A 183 11.35 9.22 15.89
C TYR A 183 11.66 10.29 16.94
N PHE A 184 12.34 11.37 16.57
CA PHE A 184 12.71 12.44 17.50
C PHE A 184 11.49 13.19 18.06
N ALA A 185 10.42 13.35 17.28
CA ALA A 185 9.16 13.91 17.77
C ALA A 185 8.56 13.03 18.89
N LYS A 186 8.59 11.70 18.74
CA LYS A 186 8.15 10.77 19.79
C LYS A 186 9.04 10.87 21.03
N VAL A 187 10.36 10.90 20.84
CA VAL A 187 11.33 11.06 21.94
C VAL A 187 11.09 12.36 22.70
N ALA A 188 10.94 13.48 21.99
CA ALA A 188 10.64 14.79 22.57
C ALA A 188 9.30 14.80 23.32
N ALA A 189 8.26 14.17 22.78
CA ALA A 189 6.97 14.03 23.44
C ALA A 189 7.09 13.23 24.75
N VAL A 190 7.82 12.11 24.75
CA VAL A 190 8.07 11.32 25.95
C VAL A 190 8.87 12.10 27.00
N HIS A 191 9.93 12.82 26.58
CA HIS A 191 10.68 13.70 27.48
C HIS A 191 9.82 14.84 28.03
N GLY A 192 8.91 15.42 27.25
CA GLY A 192 7.97 16.45 27.70
C GLY A 192 6.91 15.92 28.67
N LEU A 193 6.70 14.61 28.73
CA LEU A 193 5.85 13.93 29.71
C LEU A 193 6.61 13.49 30.97
N ALA A 194 7.94 13.45 30.94
CA ALA A 194 8.77 13.10 32.09
C ALA A 194 8.52 14.11 33.22
N GLY A 195 7.90 13.63 34.31
CA GLY A 195 7.47 14.45 35.45
C GLY A 195 5.95 14.58 35.64
N LYS A 196 5.13 14.11 34.70
CA LYS A 196 3.66 14.01 34.89
C LYS A 196 3.31 12.57 35.26
N SER A 197 2.77 12.35 36.47
CA SER A 197 2.28 11.02 36.87
C SER A 197 1.26 10.51 35.85
N PRO A 198 1.17 9.19 35.58
CA PRO A 198 0.12 8.64 34.74
C PRO A 198 -1.23 9.09 35.32
N ARG A 199 -1.92 9.98 34.60
CA ARG A 199 -3.27 10.40 34.98
C ARG A 199 -4.08 9.09 35.02
N LYS A 200 -4.48 8.64 36.21
CA LYS A 200 -5.31 7.44 36.36
C LYS A 200 -6.55 7.64 35.49
N TRP A 201 -6.58 6.98 34.34
CA TRP A 201 -7.74 6.93 33.48
C TRP A 201 -8.76 6.07 34.23
N HIS A 202 -9.60 6.72 35.03
CA HIS A 202 -10.75 6.08 35.63
C HIS A 202 -11.63 5.57 34.49
N GLN A 203 -11.78 4.24 34.45
CA GLN A 203 -12.76 3.54 33.63
C GLN A 203 -14.14 4.17 33.83
N ARG A 204 -14.81 4.50 32.73
CA ARG A 204 -16.26 4.63 32.63
C ARG A 204 -16.72 3.75 31.48
#